data_AF-A0A8B6EZF3-F1
#
_entry.id   AF-A0A8B6EZF3-F1
#
_cell.length_a   1.000
_cell.length_b   1.000
_cell.length_c   1.000
_cell.angle_alpha   90.00
_cell.angle_beta   90.00
_cell.angle_gamma   90.00
#
_symmetry.space_group_name_H-M   'P 1'
#
loop_
_entity.id
_entity.type
_entity.pdbx_description
1 polymer ?
#
loop_
_entity_poly.entity_id
_entity_poly.type
_entity_poly.pdbx_seq_one_letter_code
_entity_poly.pdbx_strand_id
1 'polypeptide(L)'
;MNTVANWTNSIVVLPSINMPKTNAIKDLFYCPNEGCVRTFSRNSSLDQHVMLGFCDFRQEKQPLSDKAKSMYAEKVKESASFAGSITLASDNTQSESSSSELEQGWALKFRKSQVQFSVHQKEYLIQKFDKGNQTGRKEDPVVVADEMRNEKTVTGKYRFSRNEYLTAQQITSFFSREVQKRKKMDSNDFTAAVEEDNKSNLKKVILQKIS
;
A
#
# COMPACT_ATOMS: atom_id res chain seq x y z
N MET A 1 19.57 15.58 42.37
CA MET A 1 19.16 14.17 42.56
C MET A 1 19.03 13.61 41.15
N ASN A 2 20.09 12.99 40.65
CA ASN A 2 20.23 12.65 39.23
C ASN A 2 20.03 11.14 39.06
N THR A 3 18.98 10.79 38.32
CA THR A 3 18.61 9.40 38.00
C THR A 3 19.43 8.92 36.82
N VAL A 4 20.36 8.00 37.05
CA VAL A 4 21.13 7.34 36.00
C VAL A 4 20.35 6.10 35.56
N ALA A 5 19.88 6.07 34.31
CA ALA A 5 19.18 4.94 33.73
C ALA A 5 20.20 3.85 33.35
N ASN A 6 20.13 2.69 34.03
CA ASN A 6 20.91 1.50 33.70
C ASN A 6 20.22 0.75 32.53
N TRP A 7 20.95 0.58 31.43
CA TRP A 7 20.51 -0.20 30.27
C TRP A 7 21.16 -1.58 30.36
N THR A 8 20.42 -2.56 30.89
CA THR A 8 20.84 -3.97 30.84
C THR A 8 20.45 -4.56 29.48
N ASN A 9 21.47 -4.98 28.73
CA ASN A 9 21.38 -5.70 27.47
C ASN A 9 20.42 -6.90 27.55
N SER A 10 19.29 -6.83 26.84
CA SER A 10 18.46 -8.00 26.54
C SER A 10 19.05 -8.74 25.34
N ILE A 11 19.78 -9.82 25.62
CA ILE A 11 20.16 -10.82 24.60
C ILE A 11 18.87 -11.56 24.22
N VAL A 12 18.38 -11.31 23.01
CA VAL A 12 17.27 -12.05 22.42
C VAL A 12 17.79 -13.43 22.05
N VAL A 13 17.52 -14.42 22.90
CA VAL A 13 17.76 -15.84 22.62
C VAL A 13 16.78 -16.26 21.53
N LEU A 14 17.29 -16.54 20.33
CA LEU A 14 16.51 -17.08 19.22
C LEU A 14 16.06 -18.53 19.53
N PRO A 15 14.84 -18.93 19.15
CA PRO A 15 14.32 -20.26 19.46
C PRO A 15 15.09 -21.38 18.75
N SER A 16 15.42 -22.41 19.52
CA SER A 16 16.03 -23.66 19.08
C SER A 16 15.17 -24.32 17.99
N ILE A 17 15.70 -24.36 16.76
CA ILE A 17 15.09 -25.12 15.66
C ILE A 17 15.32 -26.59 15.94
N ASN A 18 14.21 -27.31 16.11
CA ASN A 18 14.11 -28.73 16.43
C ASN A 18 14.73 -29.56 15.28
N MET A 19 15.89 -30.18 15.51
CA MET A 19 16.51 -31.13 14.58
C MET A 19 16.11 -32.56 14.98
N PRO A 20 15.67 -33.43 14.04
CA PRO A 20 15.13 -34.74 14.37
C PRO A 20 16.20 -35.65 15.00
N LYS A 21 15.93 -36.10 16.23
CA LYS A 21 16.70 -37.14 16.93
C LYS A 21 16.61 -38.44 16.15
N THR A 22 17.72 -38.91 15.59
CA THR A 22 17.87 -40.30 15.15
C THR A 22 18.98 -40.99 15.93
N ASN A 23 18.70 -42.25 16.24
CA ASN A 23 19.32 -43.11 17.23
C ASN A 23 20.81 -43.43 17.02
N ALA A 24 21.47 -43.78 18.14
CA ALA A 24 22.83 -44.30 18.33
C ALA A 24 23.98 -43.27 18.24
N ILE A 25 24.40 -42.75 19.40
CA ILE A 25 25.66 -42.00 19.54
C ILE A 25 26.80 -42.99 19.34
N LYS A 26 27.34 -43.04 18.13
CA LYS A 26 28.70 -43.53 17.89
C LYS A 26 29.63 -42.36 18.21
N ASP A 27 30.63 -42.57 19.05
CA ASP A 27 31.70 -41.58 19.26
C ASP A 27 32.42 -41.34 17.93
N LEU A 28 32.16 -40.17 17.33
CA LEU A 28 32.81 -39.74 16.11
C LEU A 28 34.07 -38.94 16.48
N PHE A 29 35.14 -39.18 15.74
CA PHE A 29 36.40 -38.46 15.84
C PHE A 29 36.42 -37.33 14.81
N TYR A 30 36.93 -36.18 15.23
CA TYR A 30 36.99 -34.95 14.43
C TYR A 30 38.44 -34.58 14.14
N CYS A 31 38.67 -33.97 12.97
CA CYS A 31 40.00 -33.49 12.61
C CYS A 31 40.37 -32.29 13.49
N PRO A 32 41.60 -32.22 14.04
CA PRO A 32 42.07 -31.08 14.83
C PRO A 32 42.32 -29.81 14.00
N ASN A 33 42.22 -29.88 12.68
CA ASN A 33 42.39 -28.72 11.81
C ASN A 33 41.07 -27.94 11.69
N GLU A 34 41.06 -26.71 12.20
CA GLU A 34 39.92 -25.80 12.20
C GLU A 34 39.35 -25.62 10.78
N GLY A 35 38.07 -25.95 10.60
CA GLY A 35 37.36 -25.85 9.31
C GLY A 35 37.34 -27.13 8.47
N CYS A 36 38.05 -28.21 8.86
CA CYS A 36 37.90 -29.51 8.20
C CYS A 36 36.54 -30.14 8.57
N VAL A 37 35.77 -30.55 7.57
CA VAL A 37 34.42 -31.11 7.78
C VAL A 37 34.35 -32.64 7.82
N ARG A 38 35.51 -33.33 7.76
CA ARG A 38 35.54 -34.80 7.84
C ARG A 38 35.27 -35.28 9.26
N THR A 39 34.48 -36.35 9.35
CA THR A 39 34.20 -37.08 10.59
C THR A 39 34.56 -38.54 10.41
N PHE A 40 35.10 -39.16 11.45
CA PHE A 40 35.61 -40.53 11.40
C PHE A 40 34.95 -41.38 12.48
N SER A 41 34.64 -42.63 12.16
CA SER A 41 34.06 -43.57 13.13
C SER A 41 35.11 -44.34 13.94
N ARG A 42 36.40 -44.23 13.58
CA ARG A 42 37.53 -44.91 14.23
C ARG A 42 38.71 -43.96 14.35
N ASN A 43 39.46 -44.05 15.44
CA ASN A 43 40.67 -43.24 15.66
C ASN A 43 41.74 -43.49 14.58
N SER A 44 41.92 -44.74 14.14
CA SER A 44 42.89 -45.09 13.10
C SER A 44 42.64 -44.37 11.77
N SER A 45 41.38 -44.10 11.45
CA SER A 45 41.00 -43.38 10.22
C SER A 45 41.25 -41.88 10.36
N LEU A 46 41.07 -41.32 11.56
CA LEU A 46 41.47 -39.95 11.86
C LEU A 46 43.00 -39.81 11.78
N ASP A 47 43.76 -40.70 12.42
CA ASP A 47 45.22 -40.66 12.42
C ASP A 47 45.77 -40.70 10.99
N GLN A 48 45.26 -41.63 10.17
CA GLN A 48 45.66 -41.72 8.76
C GLN A 48 45.31 -40.44 7.99
N HIS A 49 44.16 -39.82 8.24
CA HIS A 49 43.80 -38.55 7.62
C HIS A 49 44.74 -37.41 8.02
N VAL A 50 45.11 -37.32 9.30
CA VAL A 50 46.06 -36.32 9.81
C VAL A 50 47.45 -36.55 9.22
N MET A 51 47.90 -37.80 9.12
CA MET A 51 49.20 -38.15 8.52
C MET A 51 49.27 -37.83 7.02
N LEU A 52 48.18 -38.04 6.29
CA LEU A 52 48.12 -37.75 4.85
C LEU A 52 47.85 -36.26 4.55
N GLY A 53 47.29 -35.50 5.50
CA GLY A 53 47.08 -34.05 5.40
C GLY A 53 45.93 -33.61 4.48
N PHE A 54 45.13 -34.52 3.93
CA PHE A 54 44.02 -34.18 3.02
C PHE A 54 42.77 -33.70 3.77
N CYS A 55 42.82 -32.48 4.28
CA CYS A 55 41.68 -31.79 4.88
C CYS A 55 40.66 -31.36 3.82
N ASP A 56 39.39 -31.71 4.05
CA ASP A 56 38.28 -31.20 3.23
C ASP A 56 37.63 -30.03 3.95
N PHE A 57 37.62 -28.88 3.31
CA PHE A 57 36.95 -27.70 3.80
C PHE A 57 35.62 -27.54 3.07
N ARG A 58 34.57 -27.22 3.81
CA ARG A 58 33.31 -26.85 3.19
C ARG A 58 33.49 -25.48 2.54
N GLN A 59 33.33 -25.42 1.22
CA GLN A 59 33.21 -24.14 0.54
C GLN A 59 31.99 -23.41 1.08
N GLU A 60 32.22 -22.29 1.77
CA GLU A 60 31.14 -21.43 2.22
C GLU A 60 30.37 -20.94 1.00
N LYS A 61 29.05 -21.19 1.00
CA LYS A 61 28.16 -20.63 -0.01
C LYS A 61 28.19 -19.12 0.18
N GLN A 62 28.81 -18.41 -0.75
CA GLN A 62 28.83 -16.95 -0.74
C GLN A 62 27.38 -16.43 -0.60
N PRO A 63 27.06 -15.64 0.44
CA PRO A 63 25.72 -15.10 0.60
C PRO A 63 25.38 -14.21 -0.60
N LEU A 64 24.09 -14.17 -0.98
CA LEU A 64 23.64 -13.39 -2.14
C LEU A 64 24.10 -11.93 -2.09
N SER A 65 24.21 -11.36 -0.88
CA SER A 65 24.71 -10.01 -0.66
C SER A 65 26.15 -9.82 -1.09
N ASP A 66 27.04 -10.75 -0.75
CA ASP A 66 28.47 -10.61 -1.08
C ASP A 66 28.72 -10.95 -2.55
N LYS A 67 27.97 -11.90 -3.10
CA LYS A 67 27.94 -12.14 -4.54
C LYS A 67 27.48 -10.89 -5.32
N ALA A 68 26.43 -10.21 -4.84
CA ALA A 68 25.95 -8.98 -5.46
C ALA A 68 26.98 -7.84 -5.40
N LYS A 69 27.68 -7.67 -4.26
CA LYS A 69 28.75 -6.68 -4.13
C LYS A 69 29.89 -6.94 -5.10
N SER A 70 30.34 -8.19 -5.21
CA SER A 70 31.41 -8.57 -6.14
C SER A 70 31.00 -8.33 -7.59
N MET A 71 29.80 -8.76 -8.00
CA MET A 71 29.28 -8.53 -9.35
C MET A 71 29.10 -7.06 -9.68
N TYR A 72 28.64 -6.25 -8.72
CA TYR A 72 28.54 -4.81 -8.90
C TYR A 72 29.91 -4.17 -9.07
N ALA A 73 30.89 -4.53 -8.24
CA ALA A 73 32.25 -4.00 -8.34
C ALA A 73 32.92 -4.36 -9.67
N GLU A 74 32.70 -5.57 -10.18
CA GLU A 74 33.14 -6.01 -11.51
C GLU A 74 32.48 -5.18 -12.61
N LYS A 75 31.15 -5.07 -12.58
CA LYS A 75 30.38 -4.28 -13.56
C LYS A 75 30.75 -2.80 -13.55
N VAL A 76 31.08 -2.23 -12.39
CA VAL A 76 31.57 -0.86 -12.27
C VAL A 76 32.92 -0.71 -12.97
N LYS A 77 33.86 -1.65 -12.77
CA LYS A 77 35.15 -1.63 -13.47
C LYS A 77 35.00 -1.79 -14.98
N GLU A 78 34.11 -2.67 -15.44
CA GLU A 78 33.79 -2.84 -16.87
C GLU A 78 33.14 -1.59 -17.48
N SER A 79 32.17 -0.99 -16.77
CA SER A 79 31.48 0.22 -17.24
C SER A 79 32.36 1.47 -17.21
N ALA A 80 33.34 1.55 -16.31
CA ALA A 80 34.34 2.61 -16.29
C ALA A 80 35.28 2.54 -17.51
N SER A 81 35.55 1.34 -18.02
CA SER A 81 36.23 1.16 -19.33
C SER A 81 35.34 1.50 -20.53
N PHE A 82 34.00 1.46 -20.39
CA PHE A 82 33.04 1.80 -21.45
C PHE A 82 32.58 3.29 -21.43
N ALA A 83 33.00 4.08 -20.43
CA ALA A 83 32.62 5.49 -20.28
C ALA A 83 33.14 6.42 -21.40
N GLY A 84 33.89 5.89 -22.38
CA GLY A 84 34.43 6.65 -23.51
C GLY A 84 33.58 6.70 -24.78
N SER A 85 32.44 6.00 -24.88
CA SER A 85 31.65 5.98 -26.12
C SER A 85 30.14 6.04 -25.89
N ILE A 86 29.69 7.18 -25.36
CA ILE A 86 28.36 7.67 -25.70
C ILE A 86 28.58 8.91 -26.56
N THR A 87 28.98 8.70 -27.81
CA THR A 87 28.85 9.74 -28.82
C THR A 87 27.37 9.85 -29.16
N LEU A 88 26.77 10.98 -28.78
CA LEU A 88 25.50 11.46 -29.32
C LEU A 88 25.67 11.57 -30.84
N ALA A 89 25.30 10.52 -31.56
CA ALA A 89 25.22 10.53 -33.02
C ALA A 89 23.98 11.35 -33.40
N SER A 90 24.19 12.64 -33.63
CA SER A 90 23.31 13.45 -34.44
C SER A 90 23.56 13.02 -35.88
N ASP A 91 22.65 12.23 -36.46
CA ASP A 91 22.58 12.09 -37.91
C ASP A 91 21.13 12.20 -38.39
N ASN A 92 21.00 13.02 -39.41
CA ASN A 92 19.80 13.64 -39.92
C ASN A 92 19.36 12.81 -41.12
N THR A 93 18.42 11.88 -40.93
CA THR A 93 17.78 11.17 -42.04
C THR A 93 16.27 11.34 -41.95
N GLN A 94 15.76 12.19 -42.84
CA GLN A 94 14.33 12.28 -43.14
C GLN A 94 13.85 10.91 -43.62
N SER A 95 12.98 10.28 -42.86
CA SER A 95 12.15 9.17 -43.30
C SER A 95 10.76 9.32 -42.70
N GLU A 96 9.77 9.00 -43.52
CA GLU A 96 8.39 9.42 -43.45
C GLU A 96 7.67 9.02 -42.17
N SER A 97 6.85 9.97 -41.69
CA SER A 97 5.64 9.81 -40.88
C SER A 97 5.25 8.39 -40.43
N SER A 98 5.61 8.06 -39.20
CA SER A 98 4.60 7.62 -38.23
C SER A 98 5.09 8.02 -36.84
N SER A 99 4.51 9.10 -36.31
CA SER A 99 4.67 9.50 -34.92
C SER A 99 4.00 8.45 -34.04
N SER A 100 4.68 7.32 -33.82
CA SER A 100 4.44 6.53 -32.62
C SER A 100 5.11 7.29 -31.48
N GLU A 101 4.39 8.29 -30.99
CA GLU A 101 4.65 8.91 -29.70
C GLU A 101 4.77 7.78 -28.68
N LEU A 102 6.01 7.44 -28.30
CA LEU A 102 6.25 6.45 -27.26
C LEU A 102 5.58 6.98 -26.01
N GLU A 103 4.42 6.40 -25.63
CA GLU A 103 3.67 6.85 -24.46
C GLU A 103 4.60 6.88 -23.25
N GLN A 104 4.92 8.08 -22.77
CA GLN A 104 5.67 8.28 -21.54
C GLN A 104 4.83 7.72 -20.38
N GLY A 105 5.06 6.47 -19.97
CA GLY A 105 4.08 5.73 -19.18
C GLY A 105 4.55 5.00 -17.91
N TRP A 106 5.84 4.74 -17.71
CA TRP A 106 6.27 3.87 -16.59
C TRP A 106 6.42 4.58 -15.24
N ALA A 107 6.71 5.89 -15.25
CA ALA A 107 6.98 6.67 -14.04
C ALA A 107 5.92 7.75 -13.73
N LEU A 108 4.97 8.01 -14.65
CA LEU A 108 3.94 9.02 -14.46
C LEU A 108 2.70 8.44 -13.78
N LYS A 109 2.29 9.04 -12.67
CA LYS A 109 1.04 8.69 -12.01
C LYS A 109 -0.12 9.23 -12.84
N PHE A 110 -0.82 8.37 -13.55
CA PHE A 110 -2.09 8.73 -14.17
C PHE A 110 -3.10 9.09 -13.07
N ARG A 111 -3.56 10.34 -13.05
CA ARG A 111 -4.71 10.72 -12.25
C ARG A 111 -5.94 10.12 -12.94
N LYS A 112 -6.55 9.11 -12.32
CA LYS A 112 -7.86 8.61 -12.79
C LYS A 112 -8.83 9.79 -12.84
N SER A 113 -9.47 10.00 -13.98
CA SER A 113 -10.50 11.04 -14.09
C SER A 113 -11.60 10.75 -13.08
N GLN A 114 -11.89 11.73 -12.23
CA GLN A 114 -12.96 11.59 -11.25
C GLN A 114 -14.29 11.82 -11.98
N VAL A 115 -14.96 10.73 -12.34
CA VAL A 115 -16.30 10.81 -12.93
C VAL A 115 -17.27 11.28 -11.86
N GLN A 116 -17.89 12.44 -12.08
CA GLN A 116 -18.92 12.96 -11.20
C GLN A 116 -20.28 12.37 -11.57
N PHE A 117 -21.17 12.25 -10.58
CA PHE A 117 -22.56 11.89 -10.87
C PHE A 117 -23.25 13.02 -11.64
N SER A 118 -24.00 12.63 -12.66
CA SER A 118 -24.85 13.53 -13.44
C SER A 118 -25.94 14.13 -12.57
N VAL A 119 -26.55 15.21 -13.06
CA VAL A 119 -27.66 15.88 -12.37
C VAL A 119 -28.83 14.91 -12.17
N HIS A 120 -29.22 14.19 -13.23
CA HIS A 120 -30.32 13.22 -13.17
C HIS A 120 -30.06 12.07 -12.19
N GLN A 121 -28.82 11.59 -12.10
CA GLN A 121 -28.44 10.56 -11.12
C GLN A 121 -28.61 11.07 -9.69
N LYS A 122 -28.13 12.30 -9.40
CA LYS A 122 -28.25 12.91 -8.07
C LYS A 122 -29.72 13.12 -7.69
N GLU A 123 -30.52 13.68 -8.59
CA GLU A 123 -31.96 13.90 -8.36
C GLU A 123 -32.69 12.61 -8.01
N TYR A 124 -32.44 11.53 -8.77
CA TYR A 124 -33.03 10.23 -8.50
C TYR A 124 -32.62 9.68 -7.13
N LEU A 125 -31.33 9.74 -6.79
CA LEU A 125 -30.86 9.24 -5.50
C LEU A 125 -31.38 10.08 -4.33
N ILE A 126 -31.48 11.41 -4.47
CA ILE A 126 -32.07 12.28 -3.45
C ILE A 126 -33.54 11.93 -3.25
N GLN A 127 -34.30 11.73 -4.33
CA GLN A 127 -35.71 11.33 -4.26
C GLN A 127 -35.89 10.00 -3.50
N LYS A 128 -35.08 8.99 -3.81
CA LYS A 128 -35.11 7.68 -3.12
C LYS A 128 -34.70 7.82 -1.65
N PHE A 129 -33.69 8.63 -1.36
CA PHE A 129 -33.25 8.93 0.00
C PHE A 129 -34.33 9.62 0.83
N ASP A 130 -34.99 10.63 0.26
CA ASP A 130 -36.06 11.38 0.93
C ASP A 130 -37.29 10.51 1.18
N LYS A 131 -37.65 9.65 0.23
CA LYS A 131 -38.69 8.64 0.44
C LYS A 131 -38.36 7.71 1.61
N GLY A 132 -37.11 7.28 1.74
CA GLY A 132 -36.63 6.52 2.90
C GLY A 132 -36.74 7.29 4.22
N ASN A 133 -36.45 8.60 4.20
CA ASN A 133 -36.60 9.45 5.38
C ASN A 133 -38.07 9.65 5.78
N GLN A 134 -38.95 9.88 4.80
CA GLN A 134 -40.39 10.06 5.03
C GLN A 134 -41.04 8.78 5.58
N THR A 135 -40.62 7.62 5.09
CA THR A 135 -41.13 6.32 5.56
C THR A 135 -40.45 5.82 6.84
N GLY A 136 -39.34 6.44 7.25
CA GLY A 136 -38.51 6.00 8.38
C GLY A 136 -37.71 4.72 8.12
N ARG A 137 -37.78 4.15 6.91
CA ARG A 137 -37.06 2.94 6.52
C ARG A 137 -36.09 3.25 5.40
N LYS A 138 -34.80 2.99 5.64
CA LYS A 138 -33.74 3.14 4.64
C LYS A 138 -34.01 2.24 3.43
N GLU A 139 -33.98 2.80 2.23
CA GLU A 139 -34.03 2.01 1.00
C GLU A 139 -32.74 1.20 0.79
N ASP A 140 -32.91 -0.03 0.31
CA ASP A 140 -31.80 -0.95 0.05
C ASP A 140 -31.05 -0.51 -1.23
N PRO A 141 -29.74 -0.19 -1.14
CA PRO A 141 -28.93 0.21 -2.29
C PRO A 141 -28.91 -0.80 -3.44
N VAL A 142 -29.09 -2.10 -3.17
CA VAL A 142 -29.16 -3.13 -4.22
C VAL A 142 -30.46 -2.99 -5.00
N VAL A 143 -31.58 -2.81 -4.30
CA VAL A 143 -32.90 -2.60 -4.90
C VAL A 143 -32.92 -1.29 -5.69
N VAL A 144 -32.39 -0.20 -5.12
CA VAL A 144 -32.33 1.11 -5.81
C VAL A 144 -31.51 1.03 -7.09
N ALA A 145 -30.42 0.25 -7.11
CA ALA A 145 -29.60 0.04 -8.30
C ALA A 145 -30.35 -0.71 -9.41
N ASP A 146 -31.20 -1.66 -9.04
CA ASP A 146 -32.01 -2.43 -10.00
C ASP A 146 -33.19 -1.58 -10.51
N GLU A 147 -33.89 -0.88 -9.62
CA GLU A 147 -34.95 0.07 -9.96
C GLU A 147 -34.43 1.16 -10.92
N MET A 148 -33.20 1.63 -10.73
CA MET A 148 -32.58 2.63 -11.60
C MET A 148 -32.53 2.18 -13.07
N ARG A 149 -32.40 0.88 -13.33
CA ARG A 149 -32.37 0.33 -14.70
C ARG A 149 -33.74 0.35 -15.36
N ASN A 150 -34.79 0.31 -14.55
CA ASN A 150 -36.19 0.24 -14.98
C ASN A 150 -36.93 1.58 -14.82
N GLU A 151 -36.28 2.59 -14.25
CA GLU A 151 -36.85 3.93 -14.03
C GLU A 151 -37.20 4.59 -15.38
N LYS A 152 -38.46 4.99 -15.51
CA LYS A 152 -38.99 5.64 -16.72
C LYS A 152 -39.40 7.08 -16.42
N THR A 153 -39.08 7.96 -17.35
CA THR A 153 -39.59 9.33 -17.37
C THR A 153 -41.09 9.32 -17.67
N VAL A 154 -41.79 10.42 -17.37
CA VAL A 154 -43.21 10.64 -17.73
C VAL A 154 -43.55 10.39 -19.21
N THR A 155 -42.56 10.48 -20.10
CA THR A 155 -42.70 10.19 -21.54
C THR A 155 -42.60 8.69 -21.88
N GLY A 156 -42.45 7.81 -20.88
CA GLY A 156 -42.36 6.35 -21.03
C GLY A 156 -40.98 5.83 -21.45
N LYS A 157 -40.00 6.70 -21.73
CA LYS A 157 -38.61 6.33 -22.03
C LYS A 157 -37.81 6.09 -20.76
N TYR A 158 -36.79 5.24 -20.83
CA TYR A 158 -35.85 5.03 -19.72
C TYR A 158 -35.16 6.35 -19.34
N ARG A 159 -35.12 6.63 -18.04
CA ARG A 159 -34.51 7.85 -17.48
C ARG A 159 -32.99 7.86 -17.62
N PHE A 160 -32.37 6.68 -17.61
CA PHE A 160 -30.91 6.52 -17.61
C PHE A 160 -30.44 5.60 -18.73
N SER A 161 -29.28 5.93 -19.30
CA SER A 161 -28.56 5.06 -20.25
C SER A 161 -27.70 4.03 -19.52
N ARG A 162 -27.31 2.94 -20.18
CA ARG A 162 -26.48 1.87 -19.58
C ARG A 162 -25.19 2.39 -18.93
N ASN A 163 -24.55 3.40 -19.52
CA ASN A 163 -23.31 3.99 -19.01
C ASN A 163 -23.52 4.84 -17.74
N GLU A 164 -24.77 5.19 -17.45
CA GLU A 164 -25.16 6.00 -16.30
C GLU A 164 -25.67 5.14 -15.13
N TYR A 165 -25.70 3.81 -15.28
CA TYR A 165 -26.12 2.96 -14.17
C TYR A 165 -25.10 3.01 -13.04
N LEU A 166 -25.61 3.18 -11.83
CA LEU A 166 -24.80 3.18 -10.62
C LEU A 166 -24.83 1.81 -9.97
N THR A 167 -23.69 1.43 -9.39
CA THR A 167 -23.57 0.22 -8.58
C THR A 167 -24.16 0.45 -7.19
N ALA A 168 -24.58 -0.64 -6.53
CA ALA A 168 -25.06 -0.58 -5.15
C ALA A 168 -24.03 0.07 -4.20
N GLN A 169 -22.73 -0.14 -4.44
CA GLN A 169 -21.66 0.48 -3.65
C GLN A 169 -21.61 2.00 -3.85
N GLN A 170 -21.74 2.49 -5.09
CA GLN A 170 -21.79 3.92 -5.38
C GLN A 170 -23.00 4.58 -4.71
N ILE A 171 -24.16 3.92 -4.76
CA ILE A 171 -25.40 4.39 -4.12
C ILE A 171 -25.25 4.41 -2.59
N THR A 172 -24.68 3.35 -2.02
CA THR A 172 -24.39 3.28 -0.58
C THR A 172 -23.50 4.44 -0.12
N SER A 173 -22.41 4.69 -0.88
CA SER A 173 -21.49 5.80 -0.62
C SER A 173 -22.20 7.15 -0.72
N PHE A 174 -23.08 7.32 -1.71
CA PHE A 174 -23.88 8.53 -1.87
C PHE A 174 -24.80 8.77 -0.67
N PHE A 175 -25.59 7.78 -0.26
CA PHE A 175 -26.48 7.91 0.90
C PHE A 175 -25.71 8.22 2.19
N SER A 176 -24.54 7.60 2.39
CA SER A 176 -23.69 7.93 3.54
C SER A 176 -23.25 9.40 3.53
N ARG A 177 -22.83 9.91 2.37
CA ARG A 177 -22.41 11.31 2.22
C ARG A 177 -23.59 12.27 2.38
N GLU A 178 -24.78 11.89 1.91
CA GLU A 178 -25.99 12.70 2.04
C GLU A 178 -26.43 12.84 3.51
N VAL A 179 -26.34 11.77 4.31
CA VAL A 179 -26.54 11.84 5.77
C VAL A 179 -25.54 12.80 6.42
N GLN A 180 -24.25 12.66 6.10
CA GLN A 180 -23.20 13.53 6.66
C GLN A 180 -23.40 14.99 6.27
N LYS A 181 -23.79 15.24 5.02
CA LYS A 181 -24.10 16.57 4.51
C LYS A 181 -25.23 17.22 5.30
N ARG A 182 -26.34 16.51 5.51
CA ARG A 182 -27.49 17.02 6.28
C ARG A 182 -27.13 17.28 7.74
N LYS A 183 -26.44 16.34 8.40
CA LYS A 183 -25.94 16.55 9.78
C LYS A 183 -25.05 17.79 9.90
N LYS A 184 -24.19 18.04 8.91
CA LYS A 184 -23.33 19.22 8.91
C LYS A 184 -24.15 20.50 8.73
N MET A 185 -25.19 20.49 7.90
CA MET A 185 -26.10 21.62 7.74
C MET A 185 -26.82 21.91 9.06
N ASP A 186 -27.39 20.89 9.71
CA ASP A 186 -28.07 21.05 11.01
C ASP A 186 -27.12 21.63 12.08
N SER A 187 -25.87 21.19 12.11
CA SER A 187 -24.85 21.73 13.02
C SER A 187 -24.52 23.19 12.74
N ASN A 188 -24.43 23.58 11.46
CA ASN A 188 -24.16 24.96 11.08
C ASN A 188 -25.35 25.87 11.42
N ASP A 189 -26.57 25.39 11.19
CA ASP A 189 -27.79 26.14 11.51
C ASP A 189 -27.91 26.36 13.03
N PHE A 190 -27.59 25.35 13.84
CA PHE A 190 -27.50 25.49 15.29
C PHE A 190 -26.47 26.55 15.69
N THR A 191 -25.27 26.54 15.10
CA THR A 191 -24.25 27.56 15.40
C THR A 191 -24.69 28.97 15.01
N ALA A 192 -25.35 29.13 13.86
CA ALA A 192 -25.85 30.43 13.41
C ALA A 192 -26.91 31.00 14.35
N ALA A 193 -27.83 30.17 14.84
CA ALA A 193 -28.83 30.59 15.82
C ALA A 193 -28.20 31.06 17.14
N VAL A 194 -27.19 30.34 17.65
CA VAL A 194 -26.44 30.72 18.87
C VAL A 194 -25.68 32.04 18.67
N GLU A 195 -25.09 32.25 17.49
CA GLU A 195 -24.40 33.50 17.16
C GLU A 195 -25.36 34.70 17.07
N GLU A 196 -26.56 34.50 16.52
CA GLU A 196 -27.60 35.53 16.47
C GLU A 196 -28.09 35.92 17.88
N ASP A 197 -28.33 34.92 18.74
CA ASP A 197 -28.68 35.14 20.15
C ASP A 197 -27.57 35.90 20.88
N ASN A 198 -26.31 35.50 20.71
CA ASN A 198 -25.15 36.19 21.29
C ASN A 198 -25.07 37.64 20.81
N LYS A 199 -25.27 37.89 19.51
CA LYS A 199 -25.28 39.24 18.93
C LYS A 199 -26.42 40.09 19.51
N SER A 200 -27.60 39.51 19.70
CA SER A 200 -28.75 40.20 20.29
C SER A 200 -28.49 40.59 21.74
N ASN A 201 -27.86 39.70 22.52
CA ASN A 201 -27.50 39.95 23.91
C ASN A 201 -26.43 41.05 24.01
N LEU A 202 -25.40 41.02 23.16
CA LEU A 202 -24.39 42.07 23.09
C LEU A 202 -25.01 43.44 22.78
N LYS A 203 -25.96 43.51 21.84
CA LYS A 203 -26.67 44.76 21.54
C LYS A 203 -27.43 45.30 22.75
N LYS A 204 -28.15 44.45 23.50
CA LYS A 204 -28.87 44.85 24.72
C LYS A 204 -27.91 45.42 25.78
N VAL A 205 -26.78 44.75 26.01
CA VAL A 205 -25.76 45.20 26.97
C VAL A 205 -25.17 46.56 26.58
N ILE A 206 -24.91 46.78 25.29
CA ILE A 206 -24.39 48.06 24.80
C ILE A 206 -25.42 49.17 24.99
N LEU A 207 -26.69 48.93 24.67
CA LEU A 207 -27.76 49.93 24.84
C LEU A 207 -27.96 50.30 26.32
N GLN A 208 -27.84 49.35 27.24
CA GLN A 208 -27.88 49.63 28.68
C GLN A 208 -26.71 50.48 29.19
N LYS A 209 -25.54 50.44 28.53
CA LYS A 209 -24.37 51.24 28.92
C LYS A 209 -24.39 52.66 28.38
N ILE A 210 -25.24 52.94 27.40
CA ILE A 210 -25.38 54.26 26.77
C ILE A 210 -26.54 55.06 27.39
N SER A 211 -27.47 54.38 28.08
CA SER A 211 -28.51 54.99 28.91
C SER A 211 -28.00 55.37 30.28
#